data_AF-A0A5S3V8H7-F1
#
_entry.id   AF-A0A5S3V8H7-F1
#
_cell.length_a   1.000
_cell.length_b   1.000
_cell.length_c   1.000
_cell.angle_alpha   90.00
_cell.angle_beta   90.00
_cell.angle_gamma   90.00
#
_symmetry.space_group_name_H-M   'P 1'
#
loop_
_entity.id
_entity.type
_entity.pdbx_description
1 polymer ?
#
loop_
_entity_poly.entity_id
_entity_poly.type
_entity_poly.pdbx_seq_one_letter_code
_entity_poly.pdbx_strand_id
1 'polypeptide(L)'
;MNSKIALVIGASLGAVLSYFMVSWVGSYMPSETPLNDDTPKPLYWVAPMDDNYRRDKPGLSPMGMDLVPVYANNDAQADSPGTVTINPSVINNLGVRTAKVNLTTWQQHIETVGYVQYDQESMVHIHPRVEGWIETLYVKSAGDRVSKGQPLYTLYSPQLVNAQEEYLIALKRSNRALMRAAADRLRALQLSDEFIDKLKKRQTIRQSITFYASQSGVVDVLKIREGFYVKPGTTLMSLATLEQVWVEAEVFERDTALIEVGLPVSMTLDYLPNKTWLGQVDYIYPSLNATTRTLRVRLKFYNPQQQLKPNMFAQVSIATRPQQAQLQVPKEAVIRTGKQDRVVLALGNGQFKSVAVSVGSVGHDFIQIKEGLGEGDDVVTSAHFLIDSESSKHSDFMRMNHDDVNDMATVKAEVISIDADTRILTLDHGAIDAWNWPQMVMDFKVDTSVDVTQLKENTFYMFDIEKSHDNAYQVMDYSFLSGMNDVQSATVTGRVNSINSQTRVLNISRGPIEKWQRGPATMEFTLASDLDISLLKPEQQIMFTFEVREDLVIVEFSAQSLPQTHDQHNMEGMQHD
;
A
#
# COMPACT_ATOMS: atom_id res chain seq x y z
N MET A 1 76.16 17.81 -4.95
CA MET A 1 74.87 17.11 -5.05
C MET A 1 74.75 16.62 -6.48
N ASN A 2 74.77 15.30 -6.69
CA ASN A 2 75.10 14.65 -7.97
C ASN A 2 74.07 14.92 -9.06
N SER A 3 74.52 15.32 -10.26
CA SER A 3 73.66 15.58 -11.43
C SER A 3 72.82 14.37 -11.84
N LYS A 4 73.25 13.15 -11.47
CA LYS A 4 72.47 11.92 -11.67
C LYS A 4 71.19 11.87 -10.82
N ILE A 5 71.18 12.48 -9.63
CA ILE A 5 70.00 12.54 -8.76
C ILE A 5 68.99 13.57 -9.31
N ALA A 6 69.47 14.70 -9.83
CA ALA A 6 68.61 15.70 -10.48
C ALA A 6 67.93 15.15 -11.74
N LEU A 7 68.60 14.28 -12.50
CA LEU A 7 68.04 13.67 -13.71
C LEU A 7 66.98 12.61 -13.39
N VAL A 8 67.17 11.84 -12.31
CA VAL A 8 66.16 10.88 -11.83
C VAL A 8 64.93 11.59 -11.25
N ILE A 9 65.13 12.70 -10.52
CA ILE A 9 64.02 13.51 -9.99
C ILE A 9 63.26 14.23 -11.13
N GLY A 10 63.98 14.70 -12.14
CA GLY A 10 63.37 15.30 -13.34
C GLY A 10 62.56 14.28 -14.16
N ALA A 11 63.07 13.06 -14.30
CA ALA A 11 62.37 11.98 -15.00
C ALA A 11 61.13 11.49 -14.23
N SER A 12 61.21 11.39 -12.91
CA SER A 12 60.06 10.98 -12.08
C SER A 12 58.99 12.06 -12.02
N LEU A 13 59.36 13.35 -11.92
CA LEU A 13 58.41 14.47 -12.02
C LEU A 13 57.76 14.53 -13.40
N GLY A 14 58.53 14.30 -14.48
CA GLY A 14 58.00 14.24 -15.85
C GLY A 14 57.01 13.10 -16.05
N ALA A 15 57.30 11.91 -15.51
CA ALA A 15 56.40 10.76 -15.58
C ALA A 15 55.10 11.00 -14.80
N VAL A 16 55.18 11.57 -13.59
CA VAL A 16 54.01 11.89 -12.76
C VAL A 16 53.15 12.99 -13.42
N LEU A 17 53.77 14.03 -13.99
CA LEU A 17 53.06 15.06 -14.74
C LEU A 17 52.40 14.50 -16.02
N SER A 18 53.06 13.59 -16.73
CA SER A 18 52.47 12.95 -17.91
C SER A 18 51.31 12.01 -17.55
N TYR A 19 51.40 11.28 -16.44
CA TYR A 19 50.30 10.43 -15.95
C TYR A 19 49.10 11.27 -15.52
N PHE A 20 49.33 12.36 -14.78
CA PHE A 20 48.25 13.27 -14.38
C PHE A 20 47.65 14.04 -15.57
N MET A 21 48.46 14.41 -16.57
CA MET A 21 47.95 15.09 -17.76
C MET A 21 47.18 14.12 -18.67
N VAL A 22 47.60 12.86 -18.81
CA VAL A 22 46.84 11.82 -19.53
C VAL A 22 45.57 11.42 -18.77
N SER A 23 45.58 11.37 -17.43
CA SER A 23 44.37 11.11 -16.64
C SER A 23 43.39 12.28 -16.61
N TRP A 24 43.85 13.51 -16.89
CA TRP A 24 43.03 14.72 -16.89
C TRP A 24 42.54 15.11 -18.30
N VAL A 25 43.27 14.69 -19.35
CA VAL A 25 42.88 14.87 -20.77
C VAL A 25 42.09 13.67 -21.29
N GLY A 26 42.16 12.50 -20.65
CA GLY A 26 41.32 11.33 -20.94
C GLY A 26 39.85 11.47 -20.55
N SER A 27 39.47 12.56 -19.88
CA SER A 27 38.09 12.87 -19.46
C SER A 27 37.37 13.87 -20.38
N TYR A 28 38.00 14.29 -21.48
CA TYR A 28 37.41 15.19 -22.49
C TYR A 28 37.80 14.78 -23.91
N MET A 29 37.29 13.63 -24.37
CA MET A 29 37.01 13.41 -25.78
C MET A 29 35.59 12.83 -25.90
N PRO A 30 34.80 13.33 -26.88
CA PRO A 30 33.42 12.91 -27.06
C PRO A 30 33.41 11.49 -27.63
N SER A 31 32.86 10.56 -26.86
CA SER A 31 32.45 9.27 -27.38
C SER A 31 31.44 9.49 -28.49
N GLU A 32 31.69 8.88 -29.65
CA GLU A 32 30.73 8.77 -30.74
C GLU A 32 29.37 8.34 -30.18
N THR A 33 28.38 9.16 -30.49
CA THR A 33 26.96 8.89 -30.32
C THR A 33 26.63 7.52 -30.92
N PRO A 34 26.18 6.53 -30.13
CA PRO A 34 25.26 5.55 -30.67
C PRO A 34 24.02 6.32 -31.13
N LEU A 35 23.47 5.92 -32.27
CA LEU A 35 22.26 6.48 -32.86
C LEU A 35 21.24 6.88 -31.77
N ASN A 36 20.92 8.17 -31.77
CA ASN A 36 19.89 8.78 -30.95
C ASN A 36 18.56 8.10 -31.32
N ASP A 37 18.13 7.16 -30.50
CA ASP A 37 16.72 6.82 -30.39
C ASP A 37 16.10 7.99 -29.64
N ASP A 38 15.72 9.03 -30.38
CA ASP A 38 15.05 10.23 -29.86
C ASP A 38 13.59 9.88 -29.53
N THR A 39 13.40 8.78 -28.79
CA THR A 39 12.14 8.48 -28.13
C THR A 39 12.14 9.25 -26.81
N PRO A 40 11.24 10.23 -26.62
CA PRO A 40 11.14 10.92 -25.35
C PRO A 40 10.98 9.91 -24.21
N LYS A 41 11.53 10.17 -23.02
CA LYS A 41 11.26 9.29 -21.85
C LYS A 41 9.83 9.55 -21.37
N PRO A 42 9.00 8.51 -21.16
CA PRO A 42 7.65 8.72 -20.68
C PRO A 42 7.65 9.16 -19.22
N LEU A 43 6.94 10.24 -18.92
CA LEU A 43 6.72 10.82 -17.60
C LEU A 43 5.92 9.88 -16.69
N TYR A 44 4.88 9.27 -17.24
CA TYR A 44 4.03 8.28 -16.57
C TYR A 44 3.20 7.49 -17.60
N TRP A 45 2.53 6.43 -17.14
CA TRP A 45 1.72 5.53 -17.96
C TRP A 45 0.25 5.58 -17.53
N VAL A 46 -0.69 5.72 -18.46
CA VAL A 46 -2.14 5.81 -18.19
C VAL A 46 -2.94 4.68 -18.84
N ALA A 47 -4.11 4.34 -18.29
CA ALA A 47 -5.01 3.39 -18.93
C ALA A 47 -5.76 4.06 -20.11
N PRO A 48 -5.87 3.42 -21.29
CA PRO A 48 -6.51 4.01 -22.47
C PRO A 48 -7.97 4.46 -22.29
N MET A 49 -8.67 3.90 -21.30
CA MET A 49 -10.10 4.12 -21.05
C MET A 49 -10.37 4.68 -19.64
N ASP A 50 -9.34 5.00 -18.85
CA ASP A 50 -9.48 5.61 -17.53
C ASP A 50 -8.30 6.57 -17.24
N ASP A 51 -8.55 7.85 -17.48
CA ASP A 51 -7.59 8.94 -17.27
C ASP A 51 -7.21 9.15 -15.79
N ASN A 52 -7.90 8.50 -14.85
CA ASN A 52 -7.59 8.56 -13.42
C ASN A 52 -6.57 7.50 -12.98
N TYR A 53 -6.25 6.52 -13.85
CA TYR A 53 -5.33 5.44 -13.53
C TYR A 53 -3.92 5.73 -14.05
N ARG A 54 -2.98 6.10 -13.15
CA ARG A 54 -1.58 6.44 -13.46
C ARG A 54 -0.59 5.49 -12.78
N ARG A 55 0.47 5.09 -13.49
CA ARG A 55 1.63 4.38 -12.91
C ARG A 55 2.96 4.92 -13.46
N ASP A 56 4.02 4.71 -12.68
CA ASP A 56 5.38 5.12 -13.07
C ASP A 56 6.09 4.10 -13.97
N LYS A 57 5.46 2.95 -14.25
CA LYS A 57 6.04 1.83 -15.00
C LYS A 57 5.02 1.24 -15.97
N PRO A 58 5.48 0.65 -17.10
CA PRO A 58 4.61 -0.09 -18.01
C PRO A 58 3.96 -1.29 -17.30
N GLY A 59 2.77 -1.67 -17.75
CA GLY A 59 2.02 -2.81 -17.20
C GLY A 59 0.58 -2.84 -17.71
N LEU A 60 -0.22 -3.73 -17.14
CA LEU A 60 -1.64 -3.86 -17.43
C LEU A 60 -2.49 -3.01 -16.47
N SER A 61 -3.58 -2.44 -16.98
CA SER A 61 -4.63 -1.79 -16.20
C SER A 61 -5.47 -2.83 -15.42
N PRO A 62 -6.31 -2.41 -14.45
CA PRO A 62 -7.21 -3.31 -13.73
C PRO A 62 -8.21 -4.06 -14.64
N MET A 63 -8.44 -3.54 -15.85
CA MET A 63 -9.27 -4.16 -16.90
C MET A 63 -8.47 -5.02 -17.88
N GLY A 64 -7.17 -5.23 -17.64
CA GLY A 64 -6.32 -6.13 -18.42
C GLY A 64 -5.78 -5.57 -19.74
N MET A 65 -5.81 -4.25 -19.93
CA MET A 65 -5.27 -3.58 -21.13
C MET A 65 -3.90 -2.95 -20.85
N ASP A 66 -3.02 -2.87 -21.85
CA ASP A 66 -1.71 -2.25 -21.70
C ASP A 66 -1.81 -0.74 -21.42
N LEU A 67 -0.99 -0.25 -20.49
CA LEU A 67 -0.87 1.17 -20.20
C LEU A 67 -0.14 1.90 -21.33
N VAL A 68 -0.48 3.17 -21.55
CA VAL A 68 0.06 4.02 -22.63
C VAL A 68 1.04 5.05 -22.05
N PRO A 69 2.24 5.22 -22.64
CA PRO A 69 3.25 6.17 -22.16
C PRO A 69 2.93 7.63 -22.51
N VAL A 70 3.04 8.55 -21.54
CA VAL A 70 2.85 10.00 -21.71
C VAL A 70 4.21 10.72 -21.65
N TYR A 71 4.52 11.62 -22.59
CA TYR A 71 5.83 12.26 -22.75
C TYR A 71 5.78 13.77 -22.44
N ALA A 72 6.91 14.38 -22.03
CA ALA A 72 7.03 15.85 -21.92
C ALA A 72 7.57 16.46 -23.23
N ASN A 73 6.70 17.01 -24.09
CA ASN A 73 6.69 18.45 -24.44
C ASN A 73 5.98 18.85 -25.76
N ASN A 74 5.53 20.12 -25.70
CA ASN A 74 5.33 21.17 -26.73
C ASN A 74 4.07 21.17 -27.60
N ASP A 75 3.14 22.04 -27.18
CA ASP A 75 2.28 22.93 -27.99
C ASP A 75 1.19 22.34 -28.91
N ALA A 76 0.78 21.10 -28.69
CA ALA A 76 -0.44 20.56 -29.31
C ALA A 76 -1.34 19.75 -28.35
N GLN A 77 -1.18 19.92 -27.04
CA GLN A 77 -1.93 19.18 -26.02
C GLN A 77 -2.67 20.11 -25.07
N ALA A 78 -3.29 21.15 -25.62
CA ALA A 78 -4.27 21.97 -24.91
C ALA A 78 -5.57 21.19 -24.62
N ASP A 79 -5.79 20.04 -25.27
CA ASP A 79 -7.07 19.34 -25.29
C ASP A 79 -7.02 17.96 -24.63
N SER A 80 -6.28 17.80 -23.53
CA SER A 80 -6.55 16.68 -22.62
C SER A 80 -7.76 17.02 -21.76
N PRO A 81 -8.81 16.18 -21.71
CA PRO A 81 -9.99 16.45 -20.89
C PRO A 81 -9.61 16.82 -19.44
N GLY A 82 -10.00 18.02 -19.02
CA GLY A 82 -9.77 18.54 -17.67
C GLY A 82 -8.45 19.26 -17.41
N THR A 83 -7.60 19.47 -18.42
CA THR A 83 -6.51 20.44 -18.31
C THR A 83 -7.01 21.84 -18.66
N VAL A 84 -6.65 22.84 -17.86
CA VAL A 84 -6.96 24.26 -18.12
C VAL A 84 -5.68 25.08 -18.13
N THR A 85 -5.55 25.93 -19.13
CA THR A 85 -4.46 26.90 -19.25
C THR A 85 -4.91 28.26 -18.72
N ILE A 86 -4.26 28.77 -17.68
CA ILE A 86 -4.55 30.08 -17.09
C ILE A 86 -3.40 31.04 -17.38
N ASN A 87 -3.72 32.27 -17.77
CA ASN A 87 -2.71 33.29 -18.03
C ASN A 87 -1.86 33.58 -16.77
N PRO A 88 -0.51 33.68 -16.88
CA PRO A 88 0.36 33.97 -15.74
C PRO A 88 -0.02 35.21 -14.91
N SER A 89 -0.56 36.25 -15.55
CA SER A 89 -1.04 37.45 -14.85
C SER A 89 -2.21 37.15 -13.92
N VAL A 90 -3.11 36.26 -14.33
CA VAL A 90 -4.27 35.83 -13.54
C VAL A 90 -3.82 34.93 -12.39
N ILE A 91 -2.89 34.01 -12.64
CA ILE A 91 -2.27 33.16 -11.60
C ILE A 91 -1.64 34.02 -10.50
N ASN A 92 -0.88 35.04 -10.90
CA ASN A 92 -0.24 35.95 -9.97
C ASN A 92 -1.26 36.81 -9.18
N ASN A 93 -2.29 37.34 -9.86
CA ASN A 93 -3.35 38.12 -9.22
C ASN A 93 -4.19 37.29 -8.24
N LEU A 94 -4.40 36.00 -8.53
CA LEU A 94 -5.08 35.05 -7.64
C LEU A 94 -4.22 34.58 -6.48
N GLY A 95 -2.91 34.90 -6.48
CA GLY A 95 -1.98 34.48 -5.43
C GLY A 95 -1.87 32.97 -5.33
N VAL A 96 -1.85 32.28 -6.46
CA VAL A 96 -1.75 30.81 -6.53
C VAL A 96 -0.40 30.36 -5.94
N ARG A 97 -0.47 29.48 -4.95
CA ARG A 97 0.67 28.85 -4.28
C ARG A 97 0.63 27.37 -4.57
N THR A 98 1.81 26.80 -4.74
CA THR A 98 1.98 25.36 -4.94
C THR A 98 2.84 24.77 -3.82
N ALA A 99 2.66 23.48 -3.60
CA ALA A 99 3.51 22.67 -2.73
C ALA A 99 3.86 21.37 -3.46
N LYS A 100 5.03 20.81 -3.16
CA LYS A 100 5.44 19.51 -3.68
C LYS A 100 4.82 18.39 -2.88
N VAL A 101 4.37 17.35 -3.58
CA VAL A 101 4.01 16.06 -2.99
C VAL A 101 5.31 15.41 -2.52
N ASN A 102 5.44 15.19 -1.20
CA ASN A 102 6.63 14.57 -0.62
C ASN A 102 6.30 13.17 -0.08
N LEU A 103 7.23 12.24 -0.25
CA LEU A 103 7.18 10.93 0.37
C LEU A 103 7.81 11.02 1.76
N THR A 104 6.98 11.05 2.81
CA THR A 104 7.48 11.17 4.20
C THR A 104 6.88 10.10 5.10
N THR A 105 7.66 9.69 6.11
CA THR A 105 7.18 8.79 7.15
C THR A 105 6.25 9.55 8.07
N TRP A 106 5.02 9.06 8.21
CA TRP A 106 4.02 9.62 9.10
C TRP A 106 4.14 8.98 10.48
N GLN A 107 4.41 9.78 11.50
CA GLN A 107 4.40 9.34 12.90
C GLN A 107 3.29 10.09 13.65
N GLN A 108 2.27 9.36 14.07
CA GLN A 108 1.17 9.94 14.84
C GLN A 108 1.61 10.15 16.27
N HIS A 109 1.04 11.19 16.88
CA HIS A 109 1.18 11.45 18.30
C HIS A 109 -0.21 11.35 18.93
N ILE A 110 -0.33 10.50 19.95
CA ILE A 110 -1.56 10.35 20.72
C ILE A 110 -1.44 11.29 21.92
N GLU A 111 -2.21 12.36 21.86
CA GLU A 111 -2.32 13.33 22.93
C GLU A 111 -3.36 12.88 23.95
N THR A 112 -2.95 12.76 25.21
CA THR A 112 -3.83 12.37 26.31
C THR A 112 -3.41 12.99 27.64
N VAL A 113 -4.25 12.82 28.65
CA VAL A 113 -3.97 13.17 30.03
C VAL A 113 -3.37 11.98 30.79
N GLY A 114 -2.46 12.28 31.69
CA GLY A 114 -1.88 11.33 32.62
C GLY A 114 -1.98 11.80 34.06
N TYR A 115 -2.05 10.83 34.97
CA TYR A 115 -2.07 11.05 36.41
C TYR A 115 -0.77 10.56 37.03
N VAL A 116 -0.04 11.46 37.69
CA VAL A 116 1.18 11.10 38.40
C VAL A 116 0.80 10.25 39.62
N GLN A 117 1.44 9.11 39.79
CA GLN A 117 1.24 8.15 40.87
C GLN A 117 2.57 7.80 41.53
N TYR A 118 2.49 7.29 42.77
CA TYR A 118 3.66 6.69 43.41
C TYR A 118 4.10 5.45 42.63
N ASP A 119 5.42 5.22 42.59
CA ASP A 119 5.94 3.93 42.15
C ASP A 119 5.56 2.85 43.18
N GLN A 120 4.55 2.04 42.83
CA GLN A 120 4.03 1.00 43.70
C GLN A 120 5.01 -0.18 43.85
N GLU A 121 5.94 -0.38 42.91
CA GLU A 121 7.00 -1.41 43.04
C GLU A 121 7.97 -1.05 44.16
N SER A 122 8.20 0.25 44.39
CA SER A 122 9.03 0.75 45.49
C SER A 122 8.31 0.90 46.84
N MET A 123 6.99 0.69 46.86
CA MET A 123 6.17 0.96 48.04
C MET A 123 6.26 -0.16 49.08
N VAL A 124 6.52 0.22 50.33
CA VAL A 124 6.57 -0.70 51.47
C VAL A 124 5.47 -0.37 52.47
N HIS A 125 4.69 -1.38 52.81
CA HIS A 125 3.67 -1.29 53.84
C HIS A 125 4.22 -1.72 55.20
N ILE A 126 4.01 -0.89 56.21
CA ILE A 126 4.43 -1.14 57.59
C ILE A 126 3.24 -1.67 58.37
N HIS A 127 3.38 -2.89 58.88
CA HIS A 127 2.39 -3.58 59.71
C HIS A 127 3.04 -4.02 61.02
N PRO A 128 2.31 -4.04 62.14
CA PRO A 128 2.84 -4.57 63.37
C PRO A 128 2.87 -6.10 63.30
N ARG A 129 3.84 -6.74 63.96
CA ARG A 129 3.92 -8.22 64.08
C ARG A 129 3.25 -8.76 65.33
N VAL A 130 2.91 -7.87 66.25
CA VAL A 130 2.27 -8.16 67.52
C VAL A 130 1.14 -7.17 67.73
N GLU A 131 0.19 -7.54 68.59
CA GLU A 131 -0.82 -6.59 69.04
C GLU A 131 -0.30 -5.71 70.17
N GLY A 132 -0.78 -4.48 70.24
CA GLY A 132 -0.31 -3.52 71.21
C GLY A 132 -0.85 -2.11 71.01
N TRP A 133 -0.37 -1.18 71.83
CA TRP A 133 -0.75 0.22 71.81
C TRP A 133 0.40 1.08 71.26
N ILE A 134 0.09 1.95 70.30
CA ILE A 134 1.03 2.95 69.81
C ILE A 134 1.19 4.01 70.89
N GLU A 135 2.40 4.19 71.41
CA GLU A 135 2.64 5.17 72.47
C GLU A 135 3.12 6.50 71.90
N THR A 136 4.17 6.47 71.08
CA THR A 136 4.78 7.65 70.47
C THR A 136 4.86 7.43 68.97
N LEU A 137 4.40 8.42 68.21
CA LEU A 137 4.45 8.42 66.76
C LEU A 137 5.39 9.53 66.33
N TYR A 138 6.53 9.18 65.72
CA TYR A 138 7.55 10.15 65.30
C TYR A 138 7.18 10.82 63.96
N VAL A 139 6.44 10.12 63.10
CA VAL A 139 5.93 10.63 61.82
C VAL A 139 4.54 11.22 62.03
N LYS A 140 4.38 12.53 61.83
CA LYS A 140 3.13 13.21 62.22
C LYS A 140 2.12 13.31 61.07
N SER A 141 2.60 13.31 59.83
CA SER A 141 1.76 13.60 58.67
C SER A 141 2.06 12.68 57.48
N ALA A 142 1.03 12.44 56.66
CA ALA A 142 1.25 11.98 55.29
C ALA A 142 2.00 13.08 54.52
N GLY A 143 3.00 12.69 53.73
CA GLY A 143 3.93 13.59 53.06
C GLY A 143 5.26 13.80 53.79
N ASP A 144 5.38 13.36 55.06
CA ASP A 144 6.64 13.46 55.80
C ASP A 144 7.72 12.59 55.14
N ARG A 145 8.94 13.14 55.06
CA ARG A 145 10.12 12.41 54.57
C ARG A 145 10.73 11.61 55.70
N VAL A 146 11.05 10.35 55.42
CA VAL A 146 11.74 9.46 56.34
C VAL A 146 13.02 8.92 55.70
N SER A 147 14.09 8.85 56.48
CA SER A 147 15.33 8.19 56.08
C SER A 147 15.34 6.74 56.58
N LYS A 148 16.02 5.84 55.87
CA LYS A 148 16.25 4.47 56.33
C LYS A 148 16.87 4.48 57.74
N GLY A 149 16.29 3.72 58.65
CA GLY A 149 16.70 3.65 60.06
C GLY A 149 16.16 4.78 60.95
N GLN A 150 15.37 5.72 60.41
CA GLN A 150 14.70 6.73 61.23
C GLN A 150 13.58 6.09 62.07
N PRO A 151 13.39 6.47 63.34
CA PRO A 151 12.31 5.95 64.17
C PRO A 151 10.94 6.37 63.61
N LEU A 152 10.01 5.42 63.53
CA LEU A 152 8.66 5.62 62.99
C LEU A 152 7.63 5.73 64.13
N TYR A 153 7.58 4.72 64.99
CA TYR A 153 6.68 4.67 66.15
C TYR A 153 7.26 3.81 67.28
N THR A 154 6.75 4.02 68.49
CA THR A 154 6.92 3.10 69.62
C THR A 154 5.63 2.32 69.87
N LEU A 155 5.79 1.05 70.21
CA LEU A 155 4.69 0.13 70.49
C LEU A 155 4.90 -0.52 71.85
N TYR A 156 3.91 -0.40 72.72
CA TYR A 156 3.79 -1.24 73.90
C TYR A 156 3.02 -2.51 73.56
N SER A 157 3.62 -3.67 73.82
CA SER A 157 2.97 -4.96 73.60
C SER A 157 3.31 -5.91 74.74
N PRO A 158 2.32 -6.48 75.44
CA PRO A 158 2.54 -7.52 76.44
C PRO A 158 3.30 -8.72 75.86
N GLN A 159 3.06 -9.05 74.59
CA GLN A 159 3.75 -10.14 73.92
C GLN A 159 5.26 -9.89 73.75
N LEU A 160 5.67 -8.64 73.48
CA LEU A 160 7.09 -8.27 73.39
C LEU A 160 7.75 -8.26 74.78
N VAL A 161 7.01 -7.85 75.81
CA VAL A 161 7.50 -7.88 77.20
C VAL A 161 7.76 -9.33 77.63
N ASN A 162 6.79 -10.22 77.42
CA ASN A 162 6.91 -11.64 77.76
C ASN A 162 8.07 -12.31 76.99
N ALA A 163 8.22 -12.02 75.70
CA ALA A 163 9.32 -12.56 74.91
C ALA A 163 10.71 -12.12 75.41
N GLN A 164 10.83 -10.87 75.90
CA GLN A 164 12.06 -10.39 76.53
C GLN A 164 12.32 -11.10 77.87
N GLU A 165 11.30 -11.29 78.70
CA GLU A 165 11.40 -12.02 79.97
C GLU A 165 11.91 -13.45 79.75
N GLU A 166 11.33 -14.17 78.79
CA GLU A 166 11.75 -15.52 78.42
C GLU A 166 13.24 -15.57 78.02
N TYR A 167 13.69 -14.60 77.20
CA TYR A 167 15.10 -14.50 76.80
C TYR A 167 16.02 -14.23 78.00
N LEU A 168 15.64 -13.33 78.91
CA LEU A 168 16.41 -13.05 80.11
C LEU A 168 16.44 -14.23 81.10
N ILE A 169 15.35 -14.98 81.23
CA ILE A 169 15.32 -16.21 82.03
C ILE A 169 16.27 -17.25 81.44
N ALA A 170 16.25 -17.45 80.12
CA ALA A 170 17.17 -18.34 79.43
C ALA A 170 18.64 -17.90 79.61
N LEU A 171 18.90 -16.59 79.57
CA LEU A 171 20.21 -15.99 79.81
C LEU A 171 20.72 -16.25 81.23
N LYS A 172 19.87 -16.05 82.24
CA LYS A 172 20.21 -16.32 83.66
C LYS A 172 20.52 -17.80 83.91
N ARG A 173 19.81 -18.70 83.23
CA ARG A 173 20.04 -20.16 83.32
C ARG A 173 21.24 -20.66 82.51
N SER A 174 21.92 -19.79 81.76
CA SER A 174 23.05 -20.14 80.87
C SER A 174 22.75 -21.26 79.87
N ASN A 175 21.48 -21.46 79.50
CA ASN A 175 21.08 -22.52 78.58
C ASN A 175 21.19 -22.01 77.12
N ARG A 176 22.24 -22.44 76.42
CA ARG A 176 22.53 -21.99 75.04
C ARG A 176 21.42 -22.33 74.03
N ALA A 177 20.73 -23.46 74.19
CA ALA A 177 19.65 -23.83 73.28
C ALA A 177 18.42 -22.93 73.47
N LEU A 178 18.02 -22.70 74.72
CA LEU A 178 16.89 -21.81 75.04
C LEU A 178 17.18 -20.36 74.69
N MET A 179 18.42 -19.88 74.91
CA MET A 179 18.80 -18.52 74.52
C MET A 179 18.67 -18.33 73.01
N ARG A 180 19.09 -19.31 72.20
CA ARG A 180 18.94 -19.24 70.74
C ARG A 180 17.47 -19.21 70.35
N ALA A 181 16.67 -20.15 70.87
CA ALA A 181 15.23 -20.20 70.56
C ALA A 181 14.48 -18.91 70.96
N ALA A 182 14.79 -18.33 72.12
CA ALA A 182 14.20 -17.08 72.57
C ALA A 182 14.69 -15.87 71.73
N ALA A 183 15.96 -15.85 71.32
CA ALA A 183 16.47 -14.83 70.40
C ALA A 183 15.84 -14.94 69.00
N ASP A 184 15.66 -16.16 68.49
CA ASP A 184 14.96 -16.43 67.23
C ASP A 184 13.50 -15.94 67.30
N ARG A 185 12.82 -16.16 68.44
CA ARG A 185 11.48 -15.63 68.68
C ARG A 185 11.45 -14.10 68.68
N LEU A 186 12.40 -13.42 69.33
CA LEU A 186 12.49 -11.95 69.29
C LEU A 186 12.71 -11.42 67.86
N ARG A 187 13.60 -12.07 67.08
CA ARG A 187 13.80 -11.74 65.66
C ARG A 187 12.52 -11.93 64.83
N ALA A 188 11.78 -13.01 65.08
CA ALA A 188 10.51 -13.26 64.40
C ALA A 188 9.45 -12.17 64.68
N LEU A 189 9.52 -11.52 65.85
CA LEU A 189 8.70 -10.37 66.22
C LEU A 189 9.27 -9.02 65.74
N GLN A 190 10.26 -9.04 64.83
CA GLN A 190 10.92 -7.88 64.24
C GLN A 190 11.71 -6.99 65.21
N LEU A 191 12.17 -7.52 66.34
CA LEU A 191 13.20 -6.82 67.11
C LEU A 191 14.55 -6.95 66.41
N SER A 192 15.29 -5.84 66.31
CA SER A 192 16.61 -5.82 65.68
C SER A 192 17.65 -6.58 66.50
N ASP A 193 18.68 -7.12 65.84
CA ASP A 193 19.80 -7.77 66.52
C ASP A 193 20.50 -6.81 67.50
N GLU A 194 20.59 -5.52 67.15
CA GLU A 194 21.10 -4.48 68.02
C GLU A 194 20.27 -4.35 69.31
N PHE A 195 18.95 -4.49 69.23
CA PHE A 195 18.09 -4.51 70.41
C PHE A 195 18.36 -5.75 71.27
N ILE A 196 18.46 -6.93 70.66
CA ILE A 196 18.71 -8.20 71.37
C ILE A 196 20.07 -8.17 72.07
N ASP A 197 21.10 -7.61 71.44
CA ASP A 197 22.42 -7.43 72.04
C ASP A 197 22.40 -6.45 73.21
N LYS A 198 21.66 -5.33 73.08
CA LYS A 198 21.45 -4.39 74.18
C LYS A 198 20.70 -5.03 75.34
N LEU A 199 19.67 -5.84 75.05
CA LEU A 199 18.91 -6.60 76.04
C LEU A 199 19.82 -7.60 76.78
N LYS A 200 20.69 -8.32 76.05
CA LYS A 200 21.67 -9.24 76.64
C LYS A 200 22.66 -8.53 77.56
N LYS A 201 23.18 -7.38 77.15
CA LYS A 201 24.17 -6.60 77.91
C LYS A 201 23.55 -5.92 79.14
N ARG A 202 22.37 -5.33 79.00
CA ARG A 202 21.72 -4.54 80.06
C ARG A 202 20.90 -5.40 81.02
N GLN A 203 20.40 -6.55 80.55
CA GLN A 203 19.50 -7.44 81.29
C GLN A 203 18.24 -6.75 81.82
N THR A 204 17.79 -5.69 81.16
CA THR A 204 16.60 -4.92 81.52
C THR A 204 15.59 -4.93 80.37
N ILE A 205 14.33 -5.19 80.72
CA ILE A 205 13.22 -5.25 79.76
C ILE A 205 12.80 -3.83 79.39
N ARG A 206 12.39 -3.64 78.14
CA ARG A 206 11.73 -2.43 77.67
C ARG A 206 10.26 -2.73 77.44
N GLN A 207 9.39 -1.94 78.07
CA GLN A 207 7.94 -2.03 77.84
C GLN A 207 7.58 -1.56 76.43
N SER A 208 8.22 -0.47 75.99
CA SER A 208 7.96 0.16 74.69
C SER A 208 9.12 -0.06 73.74
N ILE A 209 8.82 -0.57 72.54
CA ILE A 209 9.82 -0.88 71.52
C ILE A 209 9.66 0.10 70.36
N THR A 210 10.77 0.73 69.94
CA THR A 210 10.82 1.61 68.78
C THR A 210 11.01 0.78 67.51
N PHE A 211 10.14 1.02 66.52
CA PHE A 211 10.26 0.47 65.17
C PHE A 211 10.79 1.55 64.22
N TYR A 212 11.65 1.13 63.29
CA TYR A 212 12.40 2.02 62.40
C TYR A 212 12.04 1.80 60.94
N ALA A 213 12.28 2.80 60.10
CA ALA A 213 12.04 2.73 58.66
C ALA A 213 13.00 1.74 57.99
N SER A 214 12.47 0.80 57.21
CA SER A 214 13.26 -0.17 56.42
C SER A 214 13.94 0.45 55.20
N GLN A 215 13.39 1.56 54.69
CA GLN A 215 13.89 2.31 53.55
C GLN A 215 13.67 3.82 53.72
N SER A 216 14.38 4.62 52.92
CA SER A 216 14.10 6.05 52.79
C SER A 216 12.92 6.26 51.86
N GLY A 217 12.11 7.29 52.11
CA GLY A 217 10.96 7.61 51.28
C GLY A 217 10.06 8.70 51.86
N VAL A 218 8.89 8.85 51.26
CA VAL A 218 7.81 9.71 51.72
C VAL A 218 6.68 8.84 52.24
N VAL A 219 6.06 9.29 53.33
CA VAL A 219 4.90 8.63 53.93
C VAL A 219 3.68 8.93 53.07
N ASP A 220 3.14 7.93 52.40
CA ASP A 220 1.96 8.11 51.54
C ASP A 220 0.68 8.04 52.38
N VAL A 221 0.44 6.90 53.05
CA VAL A 221 -0.72 6.70 53.91
C VAL A 221 -0.25 6.59 55.36
N LEU A 222 -0.93 7.27 56.28
CA LEU A 222 -0.72 7.17 57.73
C LEU A 222 -2.07 6.92 58.43
N LYS A 223 -2.33 5.68 58.84
CA LYS A 223 -3.63 5.22 59.40
C LYS A 223 -3.65 5.13 60.93
N ILE A 224 -2.60 5.59 61.59
CA ILE A 224 -2.47 5.51 63.05
C ILE A 224 -2.23 6.86 63.71
N ARG A 225 -2.59 6.95 64.99
CA ARG A 225 -2.24 8.04 65.90
C ARG A 225 -1.79 7.45 67.23
N GLU A 226 -1.16 8.28 68.05
CA GLU A 226 -0.79 7.93 69.42
C GLU A 226 -2.03 7.50 70.21
N GLY A 227 -1.90 6.46 71.03
CA GLY A 227 -2.99 5.81 71.76
C GLY A 227 -3.72 4.70 70.99
N PHE A 228 -3.50 4.54 69.68
CA PHE A 228 -4.21 3.52 68.91
C PHE A 228 -3.81 2.11 69.33
N TYR A 229 -4.81 1.23 69.43
CA TYR A 229 -4.58 -0.20 69.55
C TYR A 229 -4.51 -0.85 68.16
N VAL A 230 -3.45 -1.62 67.92
CA VAL A 230 -3.15 -2.21 66.61
C VAL A 230 -2.96 -3.71 66.73
N LYS A 231 -3.25 -4.43 65.63
CA LYS A 231 -3.15 -5.89 65.55
C LYS A 231 -2.31 -6.29 64.32
N PRO A 232 -1.72 -7.49 64.31
CA PRO A 232 -1.10 -8.02 63.11
C PRO A 232 -2.04 -7.96 61.91
N GLY A 233 -1.55 -7.46 60.78
CA GLY A 233 -2.35 -7.21 59.58
C GLY A 233 -2.90 -5.78 59.46
N THR A 234 -2.99 -5.01 60.56
CA THR A 234 -3.33 -3.57 60.47
C THR A 234 -2.23 -2.82 59.72
N THR A 235 -2.55 -2.18 58.60
CA THR A 235 -1.62 -1.26 57.92
C THR A 235 -1.45 0.00 58.75
N LEU A 236 -0.25 0.25 59.26
CA LEU A 236 0.05 1.44 60.06
C LEU A 236 0.32 2.63 59.15
N MET A 237 1.24 2.42 58.21
CA MET A 237 1.64 3.42 57.22
C MET A 237 2.22 2.75 55.96
N SER A 238 2.27 3.50 54.86
CA SER A 238 3.01 3.14 53.64
C SER A 238 4.14 4.13 53.39
N LEU A 239 5.30 3.62 52.98
CA LEU A 239 6.45 4.40 52.56
C LEU A 239 6.69 4.17 51.07
N ALA A 240 6.78 5.24 50.30
CA ALA A 240 7.06 5.17 48.87
C ALA A 240 8.24 6.06 48.51
N THR A 241 9.00 5.68 47.49
CA THR A 241 10.05 6.54 46.94
C THR A 241 9.46 7.49 45.89
N LEU A 242 10.05 8.68 45.74
CA LEU A 242 9.65 9.67 44.73
C LEU A 242 10.74 9.91 43.68
N GLU A 243 11.83 9.15 43.72
CA GLU A 243 12.93 9.27 42.74
C GLU A 243 12.50 8.82 41.34
N GLN A 244 11.53 7.90 41.29
CA GLN A 244 10.83 7.48 40.09
C GLN A 244 9.34 7.56 40.38
N VAL A 245 8.57 8.01 39.40
CA VAL A 245 7.11 8.09 39.50
C VAL A 245 6.50 7.38 38.32
N TRP A 246 5.30 6.85 38.54
CA TRP A 246 4.48 6.33 37.48
C TRP A 246 3.54 7.43 37.01
N VAL A 247 3.22 7.42 35.73
CA VAL A 247 2.15 8.26 35.17
C VAL A 247 1.20 7.32 34.48
N GLU A 248 -0.04 7.28 34.96
CA GLU A 248 -1.10 6.50 34.32
C GLU A 248 -1.78 7.38 33.28
N ALA A 249 -1.49 7.14 32.01
CA ALA A 249 -2.11 7.81 30.88
C ALA A 249 -3.41 7.09 30.48
N GLU A 250 -4.43 7.87 30.11
CA GLU A 250 -5.74 7.34 29.72
C GLU A 250 -5.94 7.42 28.21
N VAL A 251 -5.70 6.35 27.47
CA VAL A 251 -5.83 6.33 26.01
C VAL A 251 -7.26 5.94 25.60
N PHE A 252 -7.88 6.67 24.67
CA PHE A 252 -9.22 6.32 24.18
C PHE A 252 -9.22 5.00 23.41
N GLU A 253 -10.35 4.28 23.47
CA GLU A 253 -10.54 2.97 22.81
C GLU A 253 -10.11 2.95 21.33
N ARG A 254 -10.46 3.99 20.57
CA ARG A 254 -10.14 4.13 19.14
C ARG A 254 -8.63 4.14 18.82
N ASP A 255 -7.82 4.56 19.78
CA ASP A 255 -6.37 4.75 19.62
C ASP A 255 -5.58 3.57 20.22
N THR A 256 -6.26 2.59 20.85
CA THR A 256 -5.62 1.46 21.54
C THR A 256 -4.80 0.55 20.63
N ALA A 257 -5.21 0.38 19.38
CA ALA A 257 -4.50 -0.44 18.39
C ALA A 257 -3.12 0.14 18.01
N LEU A 258 -2.87 1.41 18.32
CA LEU A 258 -1.63 2.11 17.99
C LEU A 258 -0.63 2.13 19.17
N ILE A 259 -1.05 1.67 20.35
CA ILE A 259 -0.24 1.69 21.58
C ILE A 259 0.44 0.36 21.79
N GLU A 260 1.75 0.41 22.05
CA GLU A 260 2.57 -0.74 22.35
C GLU A 260 3.60 -0.42 23.44
N VAL A 261 4.07 -1.48 24.12
CA VAL A 261 5.13 -1.36 25.13
C VAL A 261 6.44 -0.91 24.46
N GLY A 262 7.13 0.03 25.09
CA GLY A 262 8.40 0.58 24.58
C GLY A 262 8.25 1.80 23.67
N LEU A 263 7.03 2.23 23.32
CA LEU A 263 6.84 3.47 22.57
C LEU A 263 7.39 4.68 23.35
N PRO A 264 8.06 5.63 22.67
CA PRO A 264 8.59 6.81 23.31
C PRO A 264 7.45 7.77 23.69
N VAL A 265 7.59 8.38 24.86
CA VAL A 265 6.60 9.29 25.41
C VAL A 265 7.26 10.57 25.86
N SER A 266 6.61 11.69 25.54
CA SER A 266 6.94 12.99 26.10
C SER A 266 5.80 13.46 26.99
N MET A 267 6.16 14.12 28.09
CA MET A 267 5.20 14.62 29.06
C MET A 267 5.54 16.06 29.41
N THR A 268 4.51 16.89 29.55
CA THR A 268 4.59 18.26 30.05
C THR A 268 3.56 18.45 31.18
N LEU A 269 3.80 19.42 32.06
CA LEU A 269 2.87 19.77 33.13
C LEU A 269 2.61 21.26 33.09
N ASP A 270 1.35 21.67 33.23
CA ASP A 270 0.93 23.07 33.08
C ASP A 270 1.60 24.00 34.09
N TYR A 271 1.94 23.51 35.29
CA TYR A 271 2.63 24.31 36.31
C TYR A 271 4.13 24.50 36.01
N LEU A 272 4.69 23.77 35.03
CA LEU A 272 6.07 23.87 34.56
C LEU A 272 6.12 23.82 33.01
N PRO A 273 5.63 24.85 32.32
CA PRO A 273 5.37 24.81 30.87
C PRO A 273 6.63 24.69 29.99
N ASN A 274 7.84 24.89 30.54
CA ASN A 274 9.10 24.81 29.81
C ASN A 274 9.92 23.54 30.11
N LYS A 275 9.33 22.58 30.82
CA LYS A 275 10.01 21.33 31.14
C LYS A 275 9.27 20.17 30.50
N THR A 276 10.03 19.37 29.75
CA THR A 276 9.56 18.14 29.15
C THR A 276 10.25 16.97 29.83
N TRP A 277 9.48 15.96 30.19
CA TRP A 277 9.97 14.69 30.67
C TRP A 277 9.87 13.68 29.54
N LEU A 278 10.96 12.97 29.31
CA LEU A 278 11.01 11.89 28.34
C LEU A 278 10.91 10.57 29.09
N GLY A 279 10.12 9.65 28.54
CA GLY A 279 9.89 8.33 29.09
C GLY A 279 9.47 7.37 27.99
N GLN A 280 8.95 6.23 28.41
CA GLN A 280 8.44 5.21 27.50
C GLN A 280 7.22 4.52 28.11
N VAL A 281 6.43 3.89 27.26
CA VAL A 281 5.36 2.99 27.70
C VAL A 281 5.98 1.79 28.39
N ASP A 282 5.72 1.66 29.69
CA ASP A 282 6.23 0.58 30.53
C ASP A 282 5.28 -0.62 30.53
N TYR A 283 3.98 -0.36 30.70
CA TYR A 283 2.99 -1.42 30.81
C TYR A 283 1.62 -0.96 30.29
N ILE A 284 0.89 -1.87 29.64
CA ILE A 284 -0.47 -1.64 29.15
C ILE A 284 -1.41 -2.53 29.96
N TYR A 285 -2.37 -1.94 30.67
CA TYR A 285 -3.31 -2.73 31.44
C TYR A 285 -4.27 -3.48 30.51
N PRO A 286 -4.61 -4.76 30.79
CA PRO A 286 -5.40 -5.59 29.88
C PRO A 286 -6.90 -5.24 29.86
N SER A 287 -7.32 -4.23 30.63
CA SER A 287 -8.73 -3.88 30.83
C SER A 287 -8.96 -2.39 30.61
N LEU A 288 -10.04 -2.07 29.89
CA LEU A 288 -10.57 -0.71 29.78
C LEU A 288 -11.28 -0.30 31.07
N ASN A 289 -11.20 0.98 31.43
CA ASN A 289 -12.04 1.57 32.46
C ASN A 289 -13.48 1.69 31.94
N ALA A 290 -14.45 1.05 32.61
CA ALA A 290 -15.84 1.01 32.15
C ALA A 290 -16.54 2.38 32.17
N THR A 291 -16.11 3.30 33.04
CA THR A 291 -16.72 4.62 33.20
C THR A 291 -16.20 5.59 32.15
N THR A 292 -14.89 5.65 31.95
CA THR A 292 -14.25 6.59 31.01
C THR A 292 -14.09 6.01 29.60
N ARG A 293 -14.22 4.69 29.44
CA ARG A 293 -13.90 3.93 28.22
C ARG A 293 -12.48 4.19 27.72
N THR A 294 -11.55 4.33 28.66
CA THR A 294 -10.12 4.54 28.38
C THR A 294 -9.30 3.32 28.78
N LEU A 295 -8.27 3.04 27.98
CA LEU A 295 -7.22 2.07 28.27
C LEU A 295 -6.17 2.75 29.13
N ARG A 296 -5.88 2.16 30.29
CA ARG A 296 -4.83 2.66 31.15
C ARG A 296 -3.48 2.19 30.66
N VAL A 297 -2.57 3.14 30.47
CA VAL A 297 -1.20 2.91 30.04
C VAL A 297 -0.27 3.46 31.10
N ARG A 298 0.58 2.61 31.66
CA ARG A 298 1.55 2.98 32.68
C ARG A 298 2.84 3.45 32.01
N LEU A 299 3.27 4.63 32.41
CA LEU A 299 4.47 5.29 31.94
C LEU A 299 5.42 5.47 33.11
N LYS A 300 6.73 5.34 32.87
CA LYS A 300 7.75 5.48 33.93
C LYS A 300 8.61 6.72 33.68
N PHE A 301 8.72 7.58 34.69
CA PHE A 301 9.50 8.82 34.60
C PHE A 301 10.45 8.98 35.78
N TYR A 302 11.68 9.40 35.48
CA TYR A 302 12.66 9.77 36.50
C TYR A 302 12.31 11.14 37.11
N ASN A 303 12.42 11.24 38.43
CA ASN A 303 12.05 12.40 39.22
C ASN A 303 13.07 12.71 40.34
N PRO A 304 14.37 12.86 40.03
CA PRO A 304 15.40 13.05 41.06
C PRO A 304 15.24 14.37 41.83
N GLN A 305 14.73 15.43 41.19
CA GLN A 305 14.42 16.69 41.86
C GLN A 305 13.07 16.69 42.59
N GLN A 306 12.33 15.57 42.54
CA GLN A 306 11.03 15.39 43.20
C GLN A 306 10.02 16.49 42.87
N GLN A 307 10.07 16.95 41.62
CA GLN A 307 9.19 17.99 41.08
C GLN A 307 7.84 17.41 40.71
N LEU A 308 7.80 16.18 40.19
CA LEU A 308 6.58 15.45 39.91
C LEU A 308 6.01 14.94 41.24
N LYS A 309 4.85 15.47 41.63
CA LYS A 309 4.15 15.05 42.84
C LYS A 309 2.99 14.14 42.46
N PRO A 310 2.75 13.05 43.21
CA PRO A 310 1.57 12.21 42.99
C PRO A 310 0.26 13.02 43.04
N ASN A 311 -0.74 12.55 42.30
CA ASN A 311 -2.03 13.19 42.02
C ASN A 311 -1.97 14.46 41.16
N MET A 312 -0.82 14.82 40.59
CA MET A 312 -0.75 15.85 39.55
C MET A 312 -1.28 15.34 38.21
N PHE A 313 -1.89 16.25 37.45
CA PHE A 313 -2.20 16.03 36.05
C PHE A 313 -0.95 16.33 35.19
N ALA A 314 -0.81 15.57 34.12
CA ALA A 314 0.21 15.80 33.11
C ALA A 314 -0.39 15.64 31.72
N GLN A 315 0.08 16.45 30.78
CA GLN A 315 -0.20 16.26 29.37
C GLN A 315 0.83 15.27 28.82
N VAL A 316 0.36 14.23 28.14
CA VAL A 316 1.17 13.12 27.65
C VAL A 316 0.98 13.01 26.15
N SER A 317 2.10 13.01 25.44
CA SER A 317 2.16 12.76 24.00
C SER A 317 2.91 11.45 23.76
N ILE A 318 2.20 10.42 23.33
CA ILE A 318 2.74 9.09 23.03
C ILE A 318 2.96 9.00 21.52
N ALA A 319 4.21 8.79 21.09
CA ALA A 319 4.49 8.64 19.67
C ALA A 319 4.17 7.20 19.22
N THR A 320 3.45 7.05 18.12
CA THR A 320 3.17 5.74 17.54
C THR A 320 4.36 5.23 16.74
N ARG A 321 4.32 3.96 16.30
CA ARG A 321 5.33 3.47 15.34
C ARG A 321 5.25 4.29 14.05
N PRO A 322 6.39 4.69 13.46
CA PRO A 322 6.41 5.33 12.16
C PRO A 322 5.72 4.43 11.14
N GLN A 323 4.73 4.96 10.44
CA GLN A 323 4.16 4.25 9.30
C GLN A 323 5.16 4.28 8.13
N GLN A 324 4.98 3.36 7.18
CA GLN A 324 5.76 3.37 5.93
C GLN A 324 5.68 4.76 5.28
N ALA A 325 6.74 5.14 4.57
CA ALA A 325 6.77 6.41 3.86
C ALA A 325 5.60 6.47 2.87
N GLN A 326 4.82 7.53 2.94
CA GLN A 326 3.60 7.71 2.17
C GLN A 326 3.57 9.11 1.57
N LEU A 327 2.88 9.24 0.44
CA LEU A 327 2.72 10.53 -0.22
C LEU A 327 1.83 11.43 0.64
N GLN A 328 2.30 12.65 0.86
CA GLN A 328 1.59 13.64 1.66
C GLN A 328 1.45 14.94 0.90
N VAL A 329 0.29 15.56 1.09
CA VAL A 329 -0.02 16.91 0.61
C VAL A 329 -0.50 17.77 1.76
N PRO A 330 -0.27 19.10 1.72
CA PRO A 330 -0.89 20.01 2.65
C PRO A 330 -2.41 19.81 2.67
N LYS A 331 -3.00 19.82 3.86
CA LYS A 331 -4.44 19.59 4.05
C LYS A 331 -5.29 20.56 3.23
N GLU A 332 -4.81 21.79 3.06
CA GLU A 332 -5.42 22.82 2.24
C GLU A 332 -5.46 22.50 0.73
N ALA A 333 -4.57 21.65 0.21
CA ALA A 333 -4.56 21.30 -1.23
C ALA A 333 -5.70 20.35 -1.64
N VAL A 334 -6.36 19.70 -0.68
CA VAL A 334 -7.36 18.66 -0.94
C VAL A 334 -8.77 19.24 -0.89
N ILE A 335 -9.48 19.17 -2.02
CA ILE A 335 -10.89 19.57 -2.15
C ILE A 335 -11.75 18.33 -1.90
N ARG A 336 -12.66 18.41 -0.91
CA ARG A 336 -13.59 17.33 -0.56
C ARG A 336 -15.01 17.71 -0.94
N THR A 337 -15.60 16.98 -1.88
CA THR A 337 -16.97 17.23 -2.36
C THR A 337 -18.00 16.27 -1.75
N GLY A 338 -17.60 15.47 -0.75
CA GLY A 338 -18.41 14.44 -0.09
C GLY A 338 -18.62 13.18 -0.92
N LYS A 339 -18.69 13.30 -2.26
CA LYS A 339 -18.74 12.16 -3.20
C LYS A 339 -17.34 11.73 -3.69
N GLN A 340 -16.42 12.68 -3.78
CA GLN A 340 -15.07 12.43 -4.29
C GLN A 340 -14.08 13.47 -3.73
N ASP A 341 -12.87 13.01 -3.44
CA ASP A 341 -11.74 13.86 -3.06
C ASP A 341 -10.88 14.14 -4.29
N ARG A 342 -10.43 15.39 -4.43
CA ARG A 342 -9.66 15.84 -5.60
C ARG A 342 -8.57 16.83 -5.20
N VAL A 343 -7.53 16.91 -6.01
CA VAL A 343 -6.42 17.86 -5.88
C VAL A 343 -6.16 18.49 -7.25
N VAL A 344 -5.79 19.76 -7.26
CA VAL A 344 -5.39 20.47 -8.49
C VAL A 344 -3.88 20.33 -8.67
N LEU A 345 -3.46 19.64 -9.71
CA LEU A 345 -2.07 19.56 -10.16
C LEU A 345 -1.68 20.81 -10.94
N ALA A 346 -0.48 21.31 -10.71
CA ALA A 346 0.18 22.30 -11.54
C ALA A 346 1.18 21.57 -12.46
N LEU A 347 0.87 21.52 -13.75
CA LEU A 347 1.69 20.81 -14.75
C LEU A 347 2.85 21.67 -15.28
N GLY A 348 2.94 22.93 -14.83
CA GLY A 348 3.87 23.93 -15.35
C GLY A 348 3.26 24.75 -16.49
N ASN A 349 3.96 25.81 -16.90
CA ASN A 349 3.55 26.70 -18.01
C ASN A 349 2.12 27.28 -17.89
N GLY A 350 1.60 27.43 -16.67
CA GLY A 350 0.25 27.93 -16.41
C GLY A 350 -0.87 26.90 -16.65
N GLN A 351 -0.53 25.63 -16.82
CA GLN A 351 -1.49 24.53 -17.01
C GLN A 351 -1.81 23.86 -15.66
N PHE A 352 -3.10 23.61 -15.44
CA PHE A 352 -3.62 22.99 -14.23
C PHE A 352 -4.59 21.87 -14.58
N LYS A 353 -4.60 20.80 -13.77
CA LYS A 353 -5.52 19.67 -13.96
C LYS A 353 -6.10 19.22 -12.62
N SER A 354 -7.42 19.08 -12.54
CA SER A 354 -8.08 18.47 -11.38
C SER A 354 -7.96 16.94 -11.46
N VAL A 355 -7.39 16.33 -10.43
CA VAL A 355 -7.18 14.88 -10.36
C VAL A 355 -7.87 14.32 -9.13
N ALA A 356 -8.58 13.21 -9.31
CA ALA A 356 -9.19 12.46 -8.22
C ALA A 356 -8.11 11.79 -7.36
N VAL A 357 -8.25 11.88 -6.04
CA VAL A 357 -7.30 11.26 -5.11
C VAL A 357 -8.03 10.41 -4.09
N SER A 358 -7.40 9.30 -3.69
CA SER A 358 -7.88 8.50 -2.57
C SER A 358 -7.08 8.84 -1.33
N VAL A 359 -7.73 9.49 -0.35
CA VAL A 359 -7.06 9.94 0.88
C VAL A 359 -7.00 8.84 1.94
N GLY A 360 -5.99 8.90 2.80
CA GLY A 360 -5.80 8.02 3.94
C GLY A 360 -5.98 8.75 5.26
N SER A 361 -5.07 8.52 6.20
CA SER A 361 -5.05 9.18 7.50
C SER A 361 -4.90 10.70 7.34
N VAL A 362 -5.68 11.43 8.14
CA VAL A 362 -5.69 12.90 8.16
C VAL A 362 -4.88 13.38 9.36
N GLY A 363 -3.84 14.14 9.08
CA GLY A 363 -3.01 14.81 10.08
C GLY A 363 -3.53 16.17 10.51
N HIS A 364 -2.68 16.88 11.27
CA HIS A 364 -2.92 18.29 11.60
C HIS A 364 -2.79 19.17 10.34
N ASP A 365 -1.61 19.15 9.71
CA ASP A 365 -1.28 20.01 8.56
C ASP A 365 -1.27 19.28 7.22
N PHE A 366 -1.10 17.96 7.22
CA PHE A 366 -0.95 17.13 6.02
C PHE A 366 -2.00 16.03 5.95
N ILE A 367 -2.35 15.62 4.72
CA ILE A 367 -3.20 14.47 4.43
C ILE A 367 -2.37 13.41 3.69
N GLN A 368 -2.51 12.16 4.11
CA GLN A 368 -1.97 11.02 3.39
C GLN A 368 -2.75 10.80 2.07
N ILE A 369 -2.02 10.60 0.98
CA ILE A 369 -2.55 10.20 -0.33
C ILE A 369 -2.17 8.74 -0.57
N LYS A 370 -3.18 7.90 -0.81
CA LYS A 370 -2.99 6.48 -1.13
C LYS A 370 -2.81 6.28 -2.64
N GLU A 371 -3.61 6.99 -3.43
CA GLU A 371 -3.66 6.88 -4.90
C GLU A 371 -4.00 8.24 -5.53
N GLY A 372 -3.57 8.44 -6.78
CA GLY A 372 -3.91 9.61 -7.62
C GLY A 372 -2.79 10.62 -7.84
N LEU A 373 -1.74 10.63 -7.02
CA LEU A 373 -0.58 11.54 -7.15
C LEU A 373 0.73 10.76 -7.18
N GLY A 374 1.75 11.34 -7.82
CA GLY A 374 3.14 10.86 -7.78
C GLY A 374 4.02 11.69 -6.83
N GLU A 375 5.19 11.16 -6.45
CA GLU A 375 6.19 11.92 -5.71
C GLU A 375 6.76 13.06 -6.57
N GLY A 376 6.88 14.27 -5.99
CA GLY A 376 7.45 15.44 -6.66
C GLY A 376 6.46 16.26 -7.50
N ASP A 377 5.24 15.75 -7.71
CA ASP A 377 4.15 16.49 -8.35
C ASP A 377 3.90 17.82 -7.61
N ASP A 378 3.60 18.89 -8.35
CA ASP A 378 3.27 20.20 -7.76
C ASP A 378 1.74 20.30 -7.62
N VAL A 379 1.26 20.47 -6.38
CA VAL A 379 -0.16 20.61 -6.05
C VAL A 379 -0.48 22.05 -5.65
N VAL A 380 -1.64 22.55 -6.06
CA VAL A 380 -2.08 23.90 -5.72
C VAL A 380 -2.65 23.94 -4.31
N THR A 381 -2.13 24.82 -3.46
CA THR A 381 -2.57 24.99 -2.07
C THR A 381 -3.45 26.22 -1.84
N SER A 382 -3.43 27.21 -2.75
CA SER A 382 -4.29 28.40 -2.69
C SER A 382 -5.01 28.65 -4.02
N ALA A 383 -6.21 29.23 -3.94
CA ALA A 383 -7.10 29.42 -5.09
C ALA A 383 -7.45 28.12 -5.88
N HIS A 384 -7.16 26.94 -5.32
CA HIS A 384 -7.43 25.63 -5.93
C HIS A 384 -8.92 25.46 -6.29
N PHE A 385 -9.85 26.10 -5.57
CA PHE A 385 -11.29 25.97 -5.82
C PHE A 385 -11.72 26.67 -7.11
N LEU A 386 -11.15 27.84 -7.38
CA LEU A 386 -11.44 28.58 -8.61
C LEU A 386 -10.87 27.84 -9.83
N ILE A 387 -9.66 27.30 -9.68
CA ILE A 387 -8.99 26.53 -10.73
C ILE A 387 -9.72 25.20 -10.97
N ASP A 388 -10.15 24.50 -9.92
CA ASP A 388 -10.97 23.28 -10.02
C ASP A 388 -12.31 23.55 -10.70
N SER A 389 -12.96 24.67 -10.37
CA SER A 389 -14.22 25.06 -11.02
C SER A 389 -14.06 25.29 -12.52
N GLU A 390 -12.97 25.94 -12.93
CA GLU A 390 -12.65 26.16 -14.35
C GLU A 390 -12.31 24.85 -15.06
N SER A 391 -11.49 23.99 -14.44
CA SER A 391 -11.14 22.65 -14.95
C SER A 391 -12.36 21.75 -15.10
N SER A 392 -13.26 21.72 -14.12
CA SER A 392 -14.50 20.95 -14.19
C SER A 392 -15.40 21.44 -15.32
N LYS A 393 -15.62 22.76 -15.43
CA LYS A 393 -16.43 23.33 -16.53
C LYS A 393 -15.85 22.99 -17.89
N HIS A 394 -14.56 23.21 -18.08
CA HIS A 394 -13.90 22.92 -19.34
C HIS A 394 -14.05 21.43 -19.73
N SER A 395 -13.90 20.53 -18.75
CA SER A 395 -14.14 19.09 -18.95
C SER A 395 -15.57 18.78 -19.38
N ASP A 396 -16.57 19.42 -18.74
CA ASP A 396 -17.99 19.22 -19.07
C ASP A 396 -18.30 19.67 -20.50
N PHE A 397 -17.75 20.80 -20.95
CA PHE A 397 -17.91 21.28 -22.33
C PHE A 397 -17.26 20.34 -23.35
N MET A 398 -16.07 19.81 -23.06
CA MET A 398 -15.41 18.84 -23.94
C MET A 398 -16.21 17.54 -24.06
N ARG A 399 -16.83 17.06 -22.96
CA ARG A 399 -17.71 15.89 -22.98
C ARG A 399 -19.00 16.11 -23.77
N MET A 400 -19.55 17.32 -23.79
CA MET A 400 -20.74 17.65 -24.58
C MET A 400 -20.46 17.73 -26.08
N ASN A 401 -19.19 17.93 -26.48
CA ASN A 401 -18.78 18.07 -27.88
C ASN A 401 -18.25 16.76 -28.49
N HIS A 402 -18.32 15.63 -27.79
CA HIS A 402 -17.81 14.33 -28.25
C HIS A 402 -18.98 13.35 -28.48
N ASP A 403 -19.77 13.60 -29.51
CA ASP A 403 -20.67 12.58 -30.09
C ASP A 403 -19.94 11.90 -31.25
N ASP A 404 -19.50 10.66 -31.06
CA ASP A 404 -19.10 9.75 -32.13
C ASP A 404 -20.35 9.34 -32.93
N VAL A 405 -20.74 10.14 -33.93
CA VAL A 405 -21.64 9.66 -34.97
C VAL A 405 -20.76 9.02 -36.05
N ASN A 406 -20.86 7.70 -36.18
CA ASN A 406 -20.25 7.02 -37.33
C ASN A 406 -21.08 7.41 -38.56
N ASP A 407 -20.64 8.46 -39.27
CA ASP A 407 -21.40 9.07 -40.36
C ASP A 407 -21.44 8.22 -41.63
N MET A 408 -20.73 7.08 -41.69
CA MET A 408 -20.76 6.14 -42.82
C MET A 408 -21.27 4.76 -42.41
N ALA A 409 -22.12 4.17 -43.25
CA ALA A 409 -22.59 2.79 -43.09
C ALA A 409 -22.64 2.06 -44.44
N THR A 410 -22.12 0.83 -44.45
CA THR A 410 -22.21 -0.08 -45.61
C THR A 410 -23.38 -1.05 -45.42
N VAL A 411 -24.36 -1.00 -46.32
CA VAL A 411 -25.60 -1.80 -46.21
C VAL A 411 -25.90 -2.59 -47.48
N LYS A 412 -26.36 -3.83 -47.31
CA LYS A 412 -26.93 -4.61 -48.42
C LYS A 412 -28.33 -4.07 -48.72
N ALA A 413 -28.59 -3.66 -49.95
CA ALA A 413 -29.90 -3.19 -50.36
C ALA A 413 -30.30 -3.68 -51.76
N GLU A 414 -31.60 -3.89 -51.96
CA GLU A 414 -32.20 -4.12 -53.27
C GLU A 414 -32.58 -2.80 -53.91
N VAL A 415 -32.24 -2.62 -55.19
CA VAL A 415 -32.65 -1.45 -55.96
C VAL A 415 -34.10 -1.62 -56.41
N ILE A 416 -35.01 -0.82 -55.86
CA ILE A 416 -36.44 -0.86 -56.21
C ILE A 416 -36.73 0.00 -57.44
N SER A 417 -36.15 1.20 -57.51
CA SER A 417 -36.29 2.09 -58.66
C SER A 417 -35.05 2.97 -58.83
N ILE A 418 -34.81 3.40 -60.08
CA ILE A 418 -33.69 4.28 -60.44
C ILE A 418 -34.24 5.51 -61.16
N ASP A 419 -34.19 6.69 -60.52
CA ASP A 419 -34.42 7.96 -61.19
C ASP A 419 -33.06 8.60 -61.56
N ALA A 420 -32.66 8.40 -62.81
CA ALA A 420 -31.39 8.91 -63.33
C ALA A 420 -31.38 10.43 -63.52
N ASP A 421 -32.54 11.07 -63.71
CA ASP A 421 -32.64 12.51 -63.95
C ASP A 421 -32.50 13.29 -62.64
N THR A 422 -33.09 12.76 -61.54
CA THR A 422 -33.00 13.37 -60.21
C THR A 422 -31.89 12.77 -59.32
N ARG A 423 -31.22 11.71 -59.78
CA ARG A 423 -30.18 10.94 -59.06
C ARG A 423 -30.66 10.45 -57.69
N ILE A 424 -31.87 9.88 -57.68
CA ILE A 424 -32.49 9.28 -56.51
C ILE A 424 -32.63 7.77 -56.76
N LEU A 425 -32.22 6.97 -55.78
CA LEU A 425 -32.44 5.53 -55.74
C LEU A 425 -33.44 5.21 -54.63
N THR A 426 -34.51 4.51 -54.95
CA THR A 426 -35.34 3.87 -53.92
C THR A 426 -34.75 2.50 -53.61
N LEU A 427 -34.31 2.29 -52.36
CA LEU A 427 -33.64 1.08 -51.92
C LEU A 427 -34.44 0.38 -50.81
N ASP A 428 -34.63 -0.93 -50.91
CA ASP A 428 -34.99 -1.78 -49.76
C ASP A 428 -33.70 -2.21 -49.07
N HIS A 429 -33.29 -1.45 -48.07
CA HIS A 429 -32.02 -1.68 -47.37
C HIS A 429 -32.24 -2.54 -46.12
N GLY A 430 -31.30 -3.45 -45.85
CA GLY A 430 -31.27 -4.21 -44.60
C GLY A 430 -31.07 -3.32 -43.37
N ALA A 431 -31.14 -3.90 -42.17
CA ALA A 431 -30.93 -3.14 -40.94
C ALA A 431 -29.54 -2.47 -40.93
N ILE A 432 -29.48 -1.23 -40.47
CA ILE A 432 -28.24 -0.46 -40.30
C ILE A 432 -28.01 -0.27 -38.81
N ASP A 433 -27.23 -1.16 -38.21
CA ASP A 433 -26.97 -1.16 -36.77
C ASP A 433 -26.30 0.14 -36.30
N ALA A 434 -25.43 0.73 -37.13
CA ALA A 434 -24.73 1.97 -36.84
C ALA A 434 -25.67 3.15 -36.54
N TRP A 435 -26.87 3.14 -37.14
CA TRP A 435 -27.87 4.21 -36.98
C TRP A 435 -29.17 3.71 -36.32
N ASN A 436 -29.15 2.46 -35.84
CA ASN A 436 -30.30 1.77 -35.25
C ASN A 436 -31.56 1.78 -36.15
N TRP A 437 -31.35 1.60 -37.46
CA TRP A 437 -32.41 1.59 -38.46
C TRP A 437 -32.87 0.16 -38.76
N PRO A 438 -34.18 -0.12 -38.75
CA PRO A 438 -34.70 -1.40 -39.21
C PRO A 438 -34.59 -1.52 -40.73
N GLN A 439 -34.83 -2.72 -41.25
CA GLN A 439 -35.02 -2.90 -42.69
C GLN A 439 -36.22 -2.06 -43.16
N MET A 440 -36.02 -1.21 -44.18
CA MET A 440 -37.07 -0.37 -44.73
C MET A 440 -36.76 0.06 -46.17
N VAL A 441 -37.81 0.48 -46.88
CA VAL A 441 -37.72 1.03 -48.24
C VAL A 441 -37.73 2.55 -48.17
N MET A 442 -36.69 3.19 -48.71
CA MET A 442 -36.61 4.66 -48.74
C MET A 442 -35.73 5.18 -49.87
N ASP A 443 -35.83 6.48 -50.10
CA ASP A 443 -35.10 7.19 -51.14
C ASP A 443 -33.75 7.70 -50.64
N PHE A 444 -32.69 7.40 -51.38
CA PHE A 444 -31.36 7.91 -51.15
C PHE A 444 -30.91 8.76 -52.33
N LYS A 445 -30.32 9.92 -52.03
CA LYS A 445 -29.65 10.72 -53.04
C LYS A 445 -28.32 10.07 -53.39
N VAL A 446 -27.92 10.12 -54.65
CA VAL A 446 -26.64 9.53 -55.10
C VAL A 446 -25.61 10.60 -55.36
N ASP A 447 -24.40 10.44 -54.80
CA ASP A 447 -23.29 11.35 -55.06
C ASP A 447 -22.92 11.40 -56.54
N THR A 448 -22.46 12.58 -56.98
CA THR A 448 -22.10 12.83 -58.38
C THR A 448 -21.01 11.91 -58.93
N SER A 449 -20.15 11.36 -58.06
CA SER A 449 -19.08 10.43 -58.39
C SER A 449 -19.53 9.01 -58.71
N VAL A 450 -20.75 8.62 -58.30
CA VAL A 450 -21.29 7.26 -58.51
C VAL A 450 -21.97 7.16 -59.87
N ASP A 451 -21.65 6.12 -60.65
CA ASP A 451 -22.29 5.83 -61.93
C ASP A 451 -23.57 4.99 -61.74
N VAL A 452 -24.73 5.64 -61.80
CA VAL A 452 -26.05 5.00 -61.65
C VAL A 452 -26.48 4.21 -62.88
N THR A 453 -25.81 4.38 -64.04
CA THR A 453 -26.24 3.74 -65.30
C THR A 453 -25.97 2.24 -65.35
N GLN A 454 -25.11 1.73 -64.46
CA GLN A 454 -24.76 0.32 -64.37
C GLN A 454 -25.60 -0.45 -63.36
N LEU A 455 -26.37 0.26 -62.52
CA LEU A 455 -27.31 -0.35 -61.58
C LEU A 455 -28.53 -0.88 -62.34
N LYS A 456 -29.11 -1.96 -61.80
CA LYS A 456 -30.32 -2.59 -62.32
C LYS A 456 -31.33 -2.75 -61.19
N GLU A 457 -32.58 -2.43 -61.50
CA GLU A 457 -33.71 -2.69 -60.60
C GLU A 457 -33.83 -4.19 -60.29
N ASN A 458 -34.39 -4.50 -59.12
CA ASN A 458 -34.55 -5.85 -58.55
C ASN A 458 -33.22 -6.63 -58.44
N THR A 459 -32.12 -5.91 -58.17
CA THR A 459 -30.80 -6.49 -57.96
C THR A 459 -30.22 -5.96 -56.65
N PHE A 460 -29.56 -6.83 -55.90
CA PHE A 460 -28.90 -6.47 -54.65
C PHE A 460 -27.46 -5.98 -54.88
N TYR A 461 -27.08 -4.94 -54.15
CA TYR A 461 -25.72 -4.41 -54.07
C TYR A 461 -25.36 -4.11 -52.61
N MET A 462 -24.06 -3.94 -52.34
CA MET A 462 -23.62 -3.29 -51.11
C MET A 462 -23.46 -1.79 -51.40
N PHE A 463 -24.14 -0.94 -50.63
CA PHE A 463 -24.07 0.51 -50.77
C PHE A 463 -23.35 1.10 -49.57
N ASP A 464 -22.42 2.02 -49.83
CA ASP A 464 -21.83 2.88 -48.81
C ASP A 464 -22.66 4.16 -48.72
N ILE A 465 -23.29 4.38 -47.57
CA ILE A 465 -24.19 5.51 -47.32
C ILE A 465 -23.55 6.41 -46.28
N GLU A 466 -23.49 7.69 -46.58
CA GLU A 466 -23.04 8.73 -45.66
C GLU A 466 -24.24 9.54 -45.14
N LYS A 467 -24.21 9.83 -43.84
CA LYS A 467 -25.13 10.72 -43.16
C LYS A 467 -24.51 12.12 -43.15
N SER A 468 -25.09 13.02 -43.93
CA SER A 468 -24.68 14.42 -43.98
C SER A 468 -25.10 15.17 -42.70
N HIS A 469 -24.43 16.28 -42.41
CA HIS A 469 -24.66 17.13 -41.23
C HIS A 469 -26.10 17.68 -41.14
N ASP A 470 -26.83 17.72 -42.27
CA ASP A 470 -28.23 18.14 -42.34
C ASP A 470 -29.24 16.98 -42.15
N ASN A 471 -28.78 15.83 -41.63
CA ASN A 471 -29.58 14.60 -41.46
C ASN A 471 -30.09 13.98 -42.78
N ALA A 472 -29.47 14.34 -43.91
CA ALA A 472 -29.72 13.75 -45.22
C ALA A 472 -28.79 12.55 -45.47
N TYR A 473 -29.28 11.53 -46.17
CA TYR A 473 -28.53 10.30 -46.45
C TYR A 473 -28.16 10.23 -47.93
N GLN A 474 -26.91 9.93 -48.21
CA GLN A 474 -26.36 9.96 -49.56
C GLN A 474 -25.55 8.70 -49.84
N VAL A 475 -25.81 8.05 -50.97
CA VAL A 475 -25.01 6.93 -51.47
C VAL A 475 -23.71 7.50 -52.05
N MET A 476 -22.59 7.06 -51.47
CA MET A 476 -21.23 7.49 -51.83
C MET A 476 -20.53 6.50 -52.75
N ASP A 477 -20.85 5.21 -52.64
CA ASP A 477 -20.34 4.16 -53.53
C ASP A 477 -21.26 2.93 -53.53
N TYR A 478 -21.07 2.02 -54.49
CA TYR A 478 -21.67 0.68 -54.46
C TYR A 478 -20.74 -0.40 -55.02
N SER A 479 -20.91 -1.63 -54.53
CA SER A 479 -20.21 -2.81 -55.04
C SER A 479 -21.14 -3.96 -55.38
N PHE A 480 -20.80 -4.71 -56.44
CA PHE A 480 -21.52 -5.90 -56.84
C PHE A 480 -21.33 -7.01 -55.81
N LEU A 481 -22.42 -7.69 -55.47
CA LEU A 481 -22.36 -8.96 -54.75
C LEU A 481 -21.83 -10.04 -55.70
N SER A 482 -20.51 -10.10 -55.87
CA SER A 482 -19.84 -11.20 -56.59
C SER A 482 -19.92 -12.48 -55.75
N GLY A 483 -20.48 -13.54 -56.33
CA GLY A 483 -20.74 -14.78 -55.61
C GLY A 483 -19.49 -15.56 -55.20
N MET A 484 -19.49 -16.09 -53.97
CA MET A 484 -18.85 -17.35 -53.59
C MET A 484 -19.41 -17.82 -52.25
N ASN A 485 -19.87 -19.08 -52.24
CA ASN A 485 -20.15 -19.85 -51.04
C ASN A 485 -18.86 -19.93 -50.20
N ASP A 486 -18.87 -19.53 -48.93
CA ASP A 486 -17.82 -19.92 -47.98
C ASP A 486 -18.08 -21.36 -47.53
N VAL A 487 -17.80 -22.32 -48.41
CA VAL A 487 -17.63 -23.71 -47.99
C VAL A 487 -16.19 -23.83 -47.50
N GLN A 488 -16.04 -23.96 -46.18
CA GLN A 488 -14.74 -24.11 -45.53
C GLN A 488 -13.94 -25.25 -46.20
N SER A 489 -12.83 -24.92 -46.86
CA SER A 489 -11.97 -25.90 -47.53
C SER A 489 -10.55 -25.90 -46.97
N ALA A 490 -9.90 -27.06 -47.08
CA ALA A 490 -8.51 -27.25 -46.71
C ALA A 490 -7.81 -28.23 -47.66
N THR A 491 -6.55 -27.94 -47.99
CA THR A 491 -5.67 -28.82 -48.75
C THR A 491 -4.70 -29.51 -47.81
N VAL A 492 -4.65 -30.84 -47.85
CA VAL A 492 -3.81 -31.66 -46.97
C VAL A 492 -3.16 -32.81 -47.74
N THR A 493 -2.05 -33.31 -47.20
CA THR A 493 -1.48 -34.60 -47.62
C THR A 493 -1.99 -35.72 -46.73
N GLY A 494 -2.29 -36.87 -47.33
CA GLY A 494 -2.78 -38.04 -46.61
C GLY A 494 -2.56 -39.34 -47.36
N ARG A 495 -2.59 -40.44 -46.62
CA ARG A 495 -2.47 -41.80 -47.16
C ARG A 495 -3.85 -42.44 -47.24
N VAL A 496 -4.21 -42.95 -48.42
CA VAL A 496 -5.47 -43.66 -48.65
C VAL A 496 -5.38 -45.04 -48.02
N ASN A 497 -6.17 -45.32 -46.99
CA ASN A 497 -6.17 -46.62 -46.31
C ASN A 497 -7.07 -47.63 -47.03
N SER A 498 -8.28 -47.19 -47.44
CA SER A 498 -9.23 -48.02 -48.17
C SER A 498 -10.14 -47.19 -49.08
N ILE A 499 -10.65 -47.81 -50.15
CA ILE A 499 -11.50 -47.18 -51.16
C ILE A 499 -12.75 -48.04 -51.35
N ASN A 500 -13.94 -47.49 -51.11
CA ASN A 500 -15.19 -48.11 -51.51
C ASN A 500 -15.64 -47.54 -52.87
N SER A 501 -15.45 -48.33 -53.94
CA SER A 501 -15.74 -47.87 -55.30
C SER A 501 -17.24 -47.75 -55.61
N GLN A 502 -18.12 -48.40 -54.84
CA GLN A 502 -19.57 -48.32 -55.04
C GLN A 502 -20.16 -47.05 -54.44
N THR A 503 -19.68 -46.64 -53.26
CA THR A 503 -20.16 -45.43 -52.56
C THR A 503 -19.27 -44.20 -52.78
N ARG A 504 -18.11 -44.36 -53.43
CA ARG A 504 -17.09 -43.32 -53.65
C ARG A 504 -16.58 -42.67 -52.35
N VAL A 505 -16.59 -43.44 -51.27
CA VAL A 505 -16.04 -43.04 -49.96
C VAL A 505 -14.64 -43.61 -49.79
N LEU A 506 -13.71 -42.77 -49.34
CA LEU A 506 -12.32 -43.10 -49.07
C LEU A 506 -12.01 -42.89 -47.59
N ASN A 507 -11.36 -43.88 -46.98
CA ASN A 507 -10.80 -43.72 -45.64
C ASN A 507 -9.34 -43.25 -45.77
N ILE A 508 -9.03 -42.05 -45.25
CA ILE A 508 -7.72 -41.41 -45.43
C ILE A 508 -7.15 -40.99 -44.08
N SER A 509 -5.90 -41.40 -43.84
CA SER A 509 -5.06 -40.87 -42.76
C SER A 509 -4.41 -39.56 -43.22
N ARG A 510 -4.97 -38.42 -42.82
CA ARG A 510 -4.46 -37.09 -43.21
C ARG A 510 -3.48 -36.51 -42.18
N GLY A 511 -2.55 -35.68 -42.66
CA GLY A 511 -1.70 -34.82 -41.85
C GLY A 511 -2.47 -33.71 -41.11
N PRO A 512 -1.77 -32.89 -40.29
CA PRO A 512 -2.38 -31.77 -39.57
C PRO A 512 -2.92 -30.68 -40.51
N ILE A 513 -3.93 -29.95 -40.05
CA ILE A 513 -4.50 -28.77 -40.72
C ILE A 513 -4.13 -27.54 -39.89
N GLU A 514 -3.03 -26.89 -40.25
CA GLU A 514 -2.52 -25.73 -39.50
C GLU A 514 -3.51 -24.56 -39.48
N LYS A 515 -4.17 -24.29 -40.62
CA LYS A 515 -5.21 -23.27 -40.76
C LYS A 515 -6.34 -23.39 -39.72
N TRP A 516 -6.61 -24.60 -39.24
CA TRP A 516 -7.69 -24.89 -38.29
C TRP A 516 -7.20 -25.46 -36.96
N GLN A 517 -5.88 -25.45 -36.71
CA GLN A 517 -5.24 -26.00 -35.50
C GLN A 517 -5.67 -27.45 -35.17
N ARG A 518 -5.94 -28.28 -36.19
CA ARG A 518 -6.33 -29.70 -36.00
C ARG A 518 -5.15 -30.63 -36.29
N GLY A 519 -4.86 -31.54 -35.35
CA GLY A 519 -3.83 -32.58 -35.53
C GLY A 519 -4.13 -33.60 -36.63
N PRO A 520 -3.18 -34.50 -36.94
CA PRO A 520 -3.39 -35.58 -37.91
C PRO A 520 -4.51 -36.52 -37.45
N ALA A 521 -5.34 -36.99 -38.38
CA ALA A 521 -6.50 -37.82 -38.08
C ALA A 521 -6.86 -38.74 -39.25
N THR A 522 -7.50 -39.86 -38.95
CA THR A 522 -8.03 -40.79 -39.96
C THR A 522 -9.54 -40.63 -40.04
N MET A 523 -10.05 -40.28 -41.22
CA MET A 523 -11.47 -39.97 -41.43
C MET A 523 -11.93 -40.45 -42.82
N GLU A 524 -13.25 -40.52 -43.00
CA GLU A 524 -13.86 -40.84 -44.28
C GLU A 524 -14.13 -39.56 -45.07
N PHE A 525 -13.85 -39.61 -46.37
CA PHE A 525 -14.05 -38.52 -47.32
C PHE A 525 -14.79 -39.05 -48.55
N THR A 526 -15.76 -38.30 -49.04
CA THR A 526 -16.50 -38.63 -50.26
C THR A 526 -15.86 -37.96 -51.47
N LEU A 527 -15.61 -38.70 -52.54
CA LEU A 527 -15.00 -38.15 -53.76
C LEU A 527 -16.07 -37.50 -54.67
N ALA A 528 -15.88 -36.23 -55.02
CA ALA A 528 -16.78 -35.51 -55.93
C ALA A 528 -16.99 -36.29 -57.24
N SER A 529 -18.21 -36.23 -57.80
CA SER A 529 -18.65 -37.10 -58.90
C SER A 529 -17.90 -36.88 -60.21
N ASP A 530 -17.28 -35.72 -60.38
CA ASP A 530 -16.48 -35.29 -61.52
C ASP A 530 -15.03 -35.79 -61.49
N LEU A 531 -14.56 -36.33 -60.34
CA LEU A 531 -13.22 -36.90 -60.20
C LEU A 531 -13.19 -38.39 -60.57
N ASP A 532 -12.12 -38.85 -61.22
CA ASP A 532 -11.97 -40.26 -61.59
C ASP A 532 -11.39 -41.09 -60.43
N ILE A 533 -12.21 -41.96 -59.84
CA ILE A 533 -11.83 -42.83 -58.72
C ILE A 533 -10.80 -43.91 -59.13
N SER A 534 -10.70 -44.24 -60.42
CA SER A 534 -9.78 -45.28 -60.90
C SER A 534 -8.30 -44.88 -60.78
N LEU A 535 -8.02 -43.58 -60.58
CA LEU A 535 -6.68 -43.03 -60.40
C LEU A 535 -6.13 -43.19 -58.96
N LEU A 536 -6.94 -43.70 -58.03
CA LEU A 536 -6.58 -43.88 -56.62
C LEU A 536 -6.38 -45.36 -56.28
N LYS A 537 -5.31 -45.67 -55.55
CA LYS A 537 -5.01 -47.02 -55.05
C LYS A 537 -4.92 -47.03 -53.53
N PRO A 538 -5.31 -48.13 -52.85
CA PRO A 538 -5.01 -48.30 -51.43
C PRO A 538 -3.52 -48.18 -51.17
N GLU A 539 -3.16 -47.61 -50.01
CA GLU A 539 -1.81 -47.30 -49.54
C GLU A 539 -1.08 -46.17 -50.28
N GLN A 540 -1.74 -45.48 -51.22
CA GLN A 540 -1.17 -44.36 -51.96
C GLN A 540 -1.18 -43.06 -51.14
N GLN A 541 -0.12 -42.27 -51.26
CA GLN A 541 -0.05 -40.92 -50.69
C GLN A 541 -0.53 -39.89 -51.72
N ILE A 542 -1.49 -39.07 -51.30
CA ILE A 542 -2.12 -38.04 -52.15
C ILE A 542 -2.12 -36.70 -51.43
N MET A 543 -2.02 -35.63 -52.21
CA MET A 543 -2.38 -34.28 -51.76
C MET A 543 -3.76 -33.98 -52.29
N PHE A 544 -4.69 -33.56 -51.43
CA PHE A 544 -6.07 -33.35 -51.82
C PHE A 544 -6.69 -32.16 -51.13
N THR A 545 -7.59 -31.49 -51.83
CA THR A 545 -8.41 -30.39 -51.33
C THR A 545 -9.80 -30.93 -51.06
N PHE A 546 -10.28 -30.75 -49.83
CA PHE A 546 -11.64 -31.11 -49.47
C PHE A 546 -12.40 -29.91 -48.93
N GLU A 547 -13.70 -29.96 -49.12
CA GLU A 547 -14.68 -29.00 -48.67
C GLU A 547 -15.51 -29.60 -47.52
N VAL A 548 -15.76 -28.80 -46.48
CA VAL A 548 -16.62 -29.14 -45.36
C VAL A 548 -18.03 -28.68 -45.67
N ARG A 549 -18.87 -29.61 -46.12
CA ARG A 549 -20.32 -29.41 -46.33
C ARG A 549 -21.07 -30.15 -45.21
N GLU A 550 -22.14 -30.89 -45.54
CA GLU A 550 -22.73 -31.86 -44.60
C GLU A 550 -21.78 -33.04 -44.32
N ASP A 551 -21.00 -33.44 -45.34
CA ASP A 551 -19.91 -34.43 -45.27
C ASP A 551 -18.58 -33.81 -45.77
N LEU A 552 -17.46 -34.51 -45.56
CA LEU A 552 -16.15 -34.10 -46.08
C LEU A 552 -15.97 -34.54 -47.53
N VAL A 553 -16.02 -33.60 -48.48
CA VAL A 553 -16.01 -33.91 -49.92
C VAL A 553 -14.70 -33.50 -50.56
N ILE A 554 -13.98 -34.44 -51.18
CA ILE A 554 -12.77 -34.16 -51.96
C ILE A 554 -13.18 -33.61 -53.31
N VAL A 555 -12.74 -32.38 -53.60
CA VAL A 555 -13.03 -31.66 -54.86
C VAL A 555 -11.82 -31.62 -55.78
N GLU A 556 -10.62 -31.91 -55.27
CA GLU A 556 -9.40 -32.01 -56.06
C GLU A 556 -8.40 -32.96 -55.40
N PHE A 557 -7.65 -33.74 -56.19
CA PHE A 557 -6.48 -34.48 -55.67
C PHE A 557 -5.36 -34.59 -56.71
N SER A 558 -4.13 -34.72 -56.20
CA SER A 558 -2.93 -35.00 -56.97
C SER A 558 -2.15 -36.16 -56.32
N ALA A 559 -1.76 -37.12 -57.14
CA ALA A 559 -0.94 -38.25 -56.72
C ALA A 559 0.52 -37.80 -56.58
N GLN A 560 1.09 -37.92 -55.39
CA GLN A 560 2.49 -37.59 -55.17
C GLN A 560 3.37 -38.75 -55.64
N SER A 561 4.08 -38.58 -56.76
CA SER A 561 5.16 -39.49 -57.15
C SER A 561 6.32 -39.33 -56.17
N LEU A 562 6.71 -40.41 -55.49
CA LEU A 562 7.90 -40.47 -54.62
C LEU A 562 9.12 -39.85 -55.33
N PRO A 563 9.93 -39.00 -54.65
CA PRO A 563 11.17 -38.51 -55.24
C PRO A 563 12.11 -39.69 -55.50
N GLN A 564 12.63 -39.77 -56.72
CA GLN A 564 13.63 -40.74 -57.11
C GLN A 564 14.92 -40.52 -56.31
N THR A 565 15.42 -41.60 -55.72
CA THR A 565 16.78 -41.71 -55.19
C THR A 565 17.77 -41.64 -56.35
N HIS A 566 18.74 -40.73 -56.25
CA HIS A 566 20.01 -40.87 -56.96
C HIS A 566 21.19 -40.65 -56.02
N ASP A 567 22.05 -41.68 -56.04
CA ASP A 567 23.15 -42.04 -55.16
C ASP A 567 24.20 -40.96 -54.86
N GLN A 568 24.79 -41.05 -53.65
CA GLN A 568 26.22 -41.37 -53.53
C GLN A 568 26.64 -41.80 -52.11
N HIS A 569 27.30 -42.97 -52.07
CA HIS A 569 28.36 -43.43 -51.15
C HIS A 569 28.79 -42.51 -49.98
N ASN A 570 28.94 -43.05 -48.76
CA ASN A 570 30.14 -43.78 -48.32
C ASN A 570 30.05 -44.27 -46.85
N MET A 571 30.46 -45.54 -46.63
CA MET A 571 31.03 -46.21 -45.43
C MET A 571 30.15 -46.35 -44.16
N GLU A 572 29.68 -47.56 -43.82
CA GLU A 572 30.37 -48.65 -43.09
C GLU A 572 30.90 -48.24 -41.69
N GLY A 573 30.16 -48.60 -40.63
CA GLY A 573 30.56 -49.63 -39.65
C GLY A 573 30.77 -48.94 -38.28
N MET A 574 30.43 -49.43 -37.09
CA MET A 574 30.09 -50.71 -36.46
C MET A 574 29.07 -50.38 -35.34
N GLN A 575 28.02 -51.16 -35.10
CA GLN A 575 27.95 -52.37 -34.27
C GLN A 575 28.30 -52.22 -32.77
N HIS A 576 27.26 -52.58 -31.99
CA HIS A 576 27.23 -53.23 -30.67
C HIS A 576 27.48 -52.42 -29.38
N ASP A 577 26.54 -52.69 -28.46
CA ASP A 577 26.50 -52.55 -26.99
C ASP A 577 26.30 -51.17 -26.35
#